data_AF-A0A2A9CQA4-F1
#
_entry.id   AF-A0A2A9CQA4-F1
#
_cell.length_a   1.000
_cell.length_b   1.000
_cell.length_c   1.000
_cell.angle_alpha   90.00
_cell.angle_beta   90.00
_cell.angle_gamma   90.00
#
_symmetry.space_group_name_H-M   'P 1'
#
loop_
_entity.id
_entity.type
_entity.pdbx_description
1 polymer ?
#
loop_
_entity_poly.entity_id
_entity_poly.type
_entity_poly.pdbx_seq_one_letter_code
_entity_poly.pdbx_strand_id
1 'polypeptide(L)'
;MKSYNLALELDAGKEAAEGALGDRLLDQFADYHPVVTVSNLGRTELIVSIPAEHMWQATSTARALSADLGVTRVTVELSDDFDRRAGTEIPPLLSVTEVADRLGITRAAVQQRIDKGALPARRVGAAWVVPAAAVA
;
A
#
# COMPACT_ATOMS: atom_id res chain seq x y z
N MET A 1 11.22 -13.36 21.74
CA MET A 1 10.22 -12.78 20.81
C MET A 1 10.56 -11.35 20.39
N LYS A 2 10.69 -11.12 19.08
CA LYS A 2 10.86 -9.81 18.44
C LYS A 2 9.55 -9.43 17.72
N SER A 3 9.38 -8.14 17.39
CA SER A 3 8.27 -7.66 16.56
C SER A 3 8.65 -7.64 15.08
N TYR A 4 7.73 -8.08 14.24
CA TYR A 4 7.85 -8.06 12.79
C TYR A 4 6.64 -7.34 12.18
N ASN A 5 6.89 -6.51 11.17
CA ASN A 5 5.81 -5.96 10.35
C ASN A 5 5.57 -6.89 9.17
N LEU A 6 4.30 -7.18 8.95
CA LEU A 6 3.79 -7.86 7.79
C LEU A 6 3.05 -6.83 6.94
N ALA A 7 3.53 -6.57 5.73
CA ALA A 7 2.82 -5.77 4.73
C ALA A 7 2.29 -6.67 3.61
N LEU A 8 0.98 -6.62 3.39
CA LEU A 8 0.24 -7.42 2.43
C LEU A 8 -0.40 -6.50 1.40
N GLU A 9 0.07 -6.54 0.16
CA GLU A 9 -0.59 -5.85 -0.94
C GLU A 9 -1.66 -6.76 -1.54
N LEU A 10 -2.91 -6.29 -1.56
CA LEU A 10 -4.07 -7.04 -2.02
C LEU A 10 -4.45 -6.66 -3.45
N ASP A 11 -5.07 -7.57 -4.19
CA ASP A 11 -5.64 -7.30 -5.51
C ASP A 11 -6.97 -6.53 -5.42
N ALA A 12 -6.90 -5.35 -4.82
CA ALA A 12 -8.03 -4.45 -4.60
C ALA A 12 -7.54 -3.01 -4.68
N GLY A 13 -8.36 -2.08 -5.19
CA GLY A 13 -7.99 -0.67 -5.35
C GLY A 13 -8.27 0.19 -4.12
N LYS A 14 -7.95 1.48 -4.21
CA LYS A 14 -8.20 2.48 -3.18
C LYS A 14 -9.63 2.49 -2.63
N GLU A 15 -10.64 2.45 -3.49
CA GLU A 15 -12.05 2.48 -3.04
C GLU A 15 -12.40 1.30 -2.13
N ALA A 16 -11.80 0.13 -2.37
CA ALA A 16 -11.99 -1.02 -1.50
C ALA A 16 -11.28 -0.84 -0.14
N ALA A 17 -10.08 -0.24 -0.16
CA ALA A 17 -9.35 0.11 1.07
C ALA A 17 -10.11 1.09 1.98
N GLU A 18 -10.83 2.04 1.38
CA GLU A 18 -11.62 3.06 2.10
C GLU A 18 -13.07 2.60 2.39
N GLY A 19 -13.47 1.42 1.90
CA GLY A 19 -14.82 0.88 2.03
C GLY A 19 -14.88 -0.37 2.91
N ALA A 20 -15.91 -1.19 2.65
CA ALA A 20 -16.23 -2.37 3.48
C ALA A 20 -15.10 -3.41 3.57
N LEU A 21 -14.22 -3.50 2.55
CA LEU A 21 -13.05 -4.36 2.64
C LEU A 21 -12.08 -3.84 3.70
N GLY A 22 -11.75 -2.55 3.68
CA GLY A 22 -10.90 -1.91 4.68
C GLY A 22 -11.41 -2.09 6.10
N ASP A 23 -12.69 -1.78 6.34
CA ASP A 23 -13.32 -1.94 7.65
C ASP A 23 -13.23 -3.39 8.14
N ARG A 24 -13.54 -4.36 7.27
CA ARG A 24 -13.42 -5.79 7.59
C ARG A 24 -12.00 -6.19 7.94
N LEU A 25 -10.99 -5.65 7.25
CA LEU A 25 -9.58 -5.96 7.55
C LEU A 25 -9.16 -5.36 8.90
N LEU A 26 -9.61 -4.14 9.21
CA LEU A 26 -9.34 -3.52 10.52
C LEU A 26 -9.96 -4.36 11.66
N ASP A 27 -11.20 -4.83 11.48
CA ASP A 27 -11.88 -5.67 12.47
C ASP A 27 -11.24 -7.06 12.59
N GLN A 28 -10.98 -7.72 11.45
CA GLN A 28 -10.41 -9.07 11.42
C GLN A 28 -9.02 -9.14 12.04
N PHE A 29 -8.22 -8.08 11.91
CA PHE A 29 -6.83 -8.03 12.36
C PHE A 29 -6.62 -7.14 13.59
N ALA A 30 -7.69 -6.76 14.30
CA ALA A 30 -7.65 -5.79 15.40
C ALA A 30 -6.56 -6.11 16.46
N ASP A 31 -6.36 -7.39 16.76
CA ASP A 31 -5.36 -7.87 17.73
C ASP A 31 -3.89 -7.65 17.29
N TYR A 32 -3.66 -7.26 16.02
CA TYR A 32 -2.34 -7.03 15.43
C TYR A 32 -2.09 -5.58 15.03
N HIS A 33 -2.86 -4.64 15.59
CA HIS A 33 -2.76 -3.19 15.33
C HIS A 33 -2.75 -2.87 13.83
N PRO A 34 -3.83 -3.19 13.12
CA PRO A 34 -3.85 -3.15 11.67
C PRO A 34 -3.86 -1.71 11.16
N VAL A 35 -3.16 -1.51 10.06
CA VAL A 35 -3.22 -0.29 9.25
C VAL A 35 -3.59 -0.69 7.84
N VAL A 36 -4.68 -0.11 7.32
CA VAL A 36 -5.06 -0.25 5.92
C VAL A 36 -4.66 1.04 5.18
N THR A 37 -3.91 0.88 4.09
CA THR A 37 -3.42 1.99 3.27
C THR A 37 -3.43 1.62 1.80
N VAL A 38 -2.81 2.46 0.96
CA VAL A 38 -2.69 2.24 -0.49
C VAL A 38 -1.22 2.25 -0.88
N SER A 39 -0.80 1.17 -1.55
CA SER A 39 0.55 0.97 -2.07
C SER A 39 0.88 1.93 -3.22
N ASN A 40 2.16 1.95 -3.64
CA ASN A 40 2.61 2.72 -4.80
C ASN A 40 2.01 2.26 -6.14
N LEU A 41 1.40 1.07 -6.19
CA LEU A 41 0.64 0.58 -7.35
C LEU A 41 -0.85 0.94 -7.28
N GLY A 42 -1.29 1.68 -6.25
CA GLY A 42 -2.69 2.05 -6.07
C GLY A 42 -3.56 0.93 -5.50
N ARG A 43 -2.93 -0.13 -4.97
CA ARG A 43 -3.61 -1.28 -4.37
C ARG A 43 -3.76 -1.16 -2.87
N THR A 44 -4.81 -1.74 -2.29
CA THR A 44 -4.99 -1.89 -0.85
C THR A 44 -3.78 -2.60 -0.26
N GLU A 45 -3.22 -2.02 0.81
CA GLU A 45 -2.10 -2.59 1.55
C GLU A 45 -2.51 -2.70 3.02
N LEU A 46 -2.46 -3.91 3.57
CA LEU A 46 -2.67 -4.18 4.99
C LEU A 46 -1.32 -4.35 5.67
N ILE A 47 -1.10 -3.61 6.75
CA ILE A 47 0.11 -3.68 7.55
C ILE A 47 -0.28 -4.08 8.97
N VAL A 48 0.34 -5.13 9.49
CA VAL A 48 0.11 -5.62 10.85
C VAL A 48 1.42 -5.91 11.55
N SER A 49 1.43 -5.85 12.88
CA SER A 49 2.60 -6.18 13.69
C SER A 49 2.40 -7.52 14.38
N ILE A 50 3.32 -8.46 14.19
CA ILE A 50 3.25 -9.80 14.77
C ILE A 50 4.49 -10.12 15.61
N PRO A 51 4.31 -10.75 16.79
CA PRO A 51 5.43 -11.26 17.56
C PRO A 51 5.92 -12.59 16.98
N ALA A 52 7.24 -12.76 16.86
CA ALA A 52 7.86 -14.02 16.47
C ALA A 52 9.28 -14.17 17.04
N GLU A 53 9.78 -15.39 17.17
CA GLU A 53 11.15 -15.69 17.61
C GLU A 53 12.17 -15.43 16.49
N HIS A 54 11.81 -15.71 15.24
CA HIS A 54 12.69 -15.50 14.08
C HIS A 54 11.90 -15.26 12.79
N MET A 55 12.59 -14.79 11.74
CA MET A 55 12.01 -14.43 10.44
C MET A 55 11.10 -15.52 9.87
N TRP A 56 11.57 -16.78 9.80
CA TRP A 56 10.78 -17.86 9.22
C TRP A 56 9.49 -18.20 9.99
N GLN A 57 9.45 -17.94 11.30
CA GLN A 57 8.22 -18.08 12.06
C GLN A 57 7.26 -16.95 11.69
N ALA A 58 7.75 -15.70 11.63
CA ALA A 58 6.95 -14.55 11.17
C ALA A 58 6.41 -14.78 9.75
N THR A 59 7.22 -15.29 8.82
CA THR A 59 6.79 -15.64 7.45
C THR A 59 5.73 -16.74 7.43
N SER A 60 5.86 -17.76 8.28
CA SER A 60 4.86 -18.83 8.38
C SER A 60 3.53 -18.30 8.92
N THR A 61 3.58 -17.46 9.95
CA THR A 61 2.40 -16.77 10.49
C THR A 61 1.76 -15.85 9.44
N ALA A 62 2.57 -15.09 8.69
CA ALA A 62 2.09 -14.22 7.63
C ALA A 62 1.32 -15.00 6.55
N ARG A 63 1.85 -16.16 6.12
CA ARG A 63 1.16 -17.04 5.18
C ARG A 63 -0.16 -17.55 5.76
N ALA A 64 -0.19 -17.97 7.02
CA ALA A 64 -1.39 -18.50 7.66
C ALA A 64 -2.48 -17.42 7.80
N LEU A 65 -2.10 -16.22 8.23
CA LEU A 65 -3.00 -15.07 8.40
C LEU A 65 -3.60 -14.55 7.09
N SER A 66 -2.91 -14.75 5.98
CA SER A 66 -3.27 -14.19 4.67
C SER A 66 -3.86 -15.20 3.69
N ALA A 67 -4.09 -16.45 4.12
CA ALA A 67 -4.46 -17.56 3.24
C ALA A 67 -5.74 -17.30 2.41
N ASP A 68 -6.71 -16.59 2.98
CA ASP A 68 -8.00 -16.31 2.35
C ASP A 68 -8.10 -14.90 1.73
N LEU A 69 -6.98 -14.17 1.70
CA LEU A 69 -6.91 -12.85 1.10
C LEU A 69 -6.34 -12.93 -0.33
N GLY A 70 -6.85 -12.10 -1.23
CA GLY A 70 -6.30 -11.97 -2.59
C GLY A 70 -4.96 -11.23 -2.60
N VAL A 71 -3.92 -11.82 -2.02
CA VAL A 71 -2.60 -11.18 -1.87
C VAL A 71 -1.78 -11.25 -3.16
N THR A 72 -1.22 -10.12 -3.57
CA THR A 72 -0.31 -9.99 -4.72
C THR A 72 1.16 -9.82 -4.31
N ARG A 73 1.42 -9.32 -3.09
CA ARG A 73 2.77 -9.20 -2.52
C ARG A 73 2.73 -9.36 -1.01
N VAL A 74 3.71 -10.10 -0.47
CA VAL A 74 3.93 -10.27 0.97
C VAL A 74 5.34 -9.78 1.30
N THR A 75 5.45 -8.86 2.26
CA THR A 75 6.72 -8.45 2.85
C THR A 75 6.70 -8.75 4.34
N VAL A 76 7.78 -9.36 4.84
CA VAL A 76 7.98 -9.65 6.25
C VAL A 76 9.34 -9.11 6.65
N GLU A 77 9.36 -8.29 7.68
CA GLU A 77 10.58 -7.62 8.13
C GLU A 77 10.53 -7.32 9.63
N LEU A 78 11.69 -7.05 10.24
CA LEU A 78 11.74 -6.55 11.61
C LEU A 78 11.06 -5.17 11.67
N SER A 79 10.31 -4.88 12.73
CA SER A 79 9.64 -3.58 12.88
C SER A 79 10.63 -2.40 12.80
N ASP A 80 11.82 -2.54 13.38
CA ASP A 80 12.87 -1.51 13.29
C ASP A 80 13.39 -1.28 11.86
N ASP A 81 13.36 -2.29 10.99
CA ASP A 81 13.75 -2.15 9.57
C ASP A 81 12.64 -1.49 8.77
N PHE A 82 11.39 -1.85 9.08
CA PHE A 82 10.19 -1.27 8.48
C PHE A 82 10.14 0.23 8.70
N ASP A 83 10.30 0.68 9.94
CA ASP A 83 10.26 2.11 10.28
C ASP A 83 11.39 2.89 9.60
N ARG A 84 12.59 2.29 9.53
CA ARG A 84 13.74 2.89 8.84
C ARG A 84 13.51 3.03 7.34
N ARG A 85 12.91 2.02 6.68
CA ARG A 85 12.57 2.09 5.26
C ARG A 85 11.45 3.09 4.99
N ALA A 86 10.38 3.05 5.79
CA ALA A 86 9.25 3.95 5.64
C ALA A 86 9.66 5.44 5.71
N GLY A 87 10.68 5.77 6.52
CA GLY A 87 11.21 7.12 6.62
C GLY A 87 12.19 7.55 5.52
N THR A 88 12.66 6.64 4.66
CA THR A 88 13.77 6.92 3.72
C THR A 88 13.45 6.60 2.26
N GLU A 89 12.54 5.67 1.99
CA GLU A 89 12.18 5.29 0.63
C GLU A 89 11.10 6.20 0.05
N ILE A 90 11.53 7.23 -0.70
CA ILE A 90 10.63 8.05 -1.50
C ILE A 90 10.61 7.44 -2.92
N PRO A 91 9.47 6.92 -3.39
CA PRO A 91 9.38 6.39 -4.75
C PRO A 91 9.59 7.52 -5.77
N PRO A 92 10.05 7.23 -6.99
CA PRO A 92 10.05 8.21 -8.07
C PRO A 92 8.63 8.76 -8.27
N LEU A 93 8.50 10.08 -8.27
CA LEU A 93 7.23 10.78 -8.40
C LEU A 93 7.17 11.52 -9.74
N LEU A 94 6.00 11.50 -10.36
CA LEU A 94 5.67 12.24 -11.57
C LEU A 94 4.64 13.32 -11.25
N SER A 95 4.79 14.49 -11.86
CA SER A 95 3.75 15.51 -11.92
C SER A 95 2.60 15.08 -12.83
N VAL A 96 1.43 15.71 -12.67
CA VAL A 96 0.26 15.46 -13.54
C VAL A 96 0.59 15.64 -15.03
N THR A 97 1.49 16.57 -15.37
CA THR A 97 1.90 16.82 -16.76
C THR A 97 2.78 15.68 -17.29
N GLU A 98 3.76 15.22 -16.52
CA GLU A 98 4.60 14.07 -16.92
C GLU A 98 3.78 12.77 -17.06
N VAL A 99 2.77 12.59 -16.22
CA VAL A 99 1.81 11.49 -16.35
C VAL A 99 1.00 11.61 -17.63
N ALA A 100 0.51 12.81 -17.96
CA ALA A 100 -0.25 13.07 -19.17
C ALA A 100 0.57 12.72 -20.42
N ASP A 101 1.82 13.17 -20.46
CA ASP A 101 2.76 12.89 -21.55
C ASP A 101 3.05 11.39 -21.65
N ARG A 102 3.30 10.71 -20.52
CA ARG A 102 3.58 9.27 -20.49
C ARG A 102 2.39 8.42 -20.93
N LEU A 103 1.17 8.81 -20.56
CA LEU A 103 -0.06 8.08 -20.92
C LEU A 103 -0.65 8.49 -22.28
N GLY A 104 -0.13 9.54 -22.92
CA GLY A 104 -0.69 10.09 -24.15
C GLY A 104 -2.11 10.65 -23.98
N ILE A 105 -2.44 11.20 -22.81
CA ILE A 105 -3.76 11.78 -22.50
C ILE A 105 -3.64 13.22 -22.04
N THR A 106 -4.76 13.94 -21.92
CA THR A 106 -4.73 15.33 -21.43
C THR A 106 -4.50 15.40 -19.92
N ARG A 107 -3.89 16.49 -19.46
CA ARG A 107 -3.76 16.80 -18.02
C ARG A 107 -5.11 16.77 -17.29
N ALA A 108 -6.19 17.23 -17.95
CA ALA A 108 -7.54 17.19 -17.37
C ALA A 108 -8.05 15.74 -17.19
N ALA A 109 -7.75 14.85 -18.14
CA ALA A 109 -8.08 13.43 -18.01
C ALA A 109 -7.29 12.74 -16.87
N VAL A 110 -6.02 13.11 -16.68
CA VAL A 110 -5.24 12.65 -15.52
C VAL A 110 -5.88 13.12 -14.22
N GLN A 111 -6.20 14.41 -14.10
CA GLN A 111 -6.85 14.96 -12.90
C GLN A 111 -8.18 14.24 -12.61
N GLN A 112 -9.00 14.00 -13.64
CA GLN A 112 -10.24 13.25 -13.49
C GLN A 112 -10.02 11.82 -12.94
N ARG A 113 -8.95 11.13 -13.35
CA ARG A 113 -8.62 9.80 -12.83
C ARG A 113 -8.16 9.85 -11.38
N ILE A 114 -7.41 10.88 -11.01
CA ILE A 114 -7.01 11.12 -9.61
C ILE A 114 -8.26 11.35 -8.75
N ASP A 115 -9.15 12.24 -9.20
CA ASP A 115 -10.37 12.60 -8.46
C ASP A 115 -11.30 11.39 -8.28
N LYS A 116 -11.35 10.49 -9.28
CA LYS A 116 -12.09 9.22 -9.23
C LYS A 116 -11.34 8.10 -8.49
N GLY A 117 -10.15 8.34 -7.95
CA GLY A 117 -9.33 7.32 -7.29
C GLY A 117 -8.77 6.22 -8.21
N ALA A 118 -8.99 6.33 -9.53
CA ALA A 118 -8.50 5.38 -10.53
C ALA A 118 -7.00 5.53 -10.83
N LEU A 119 -6.38 6.62 -10.39
CA LEU A 119 -4.93 6.82 -10.44
C LEU A 119 -4.45 7.25 -9.05
N PRO A 120 -3.54 6.50 -8.41
CA PRO A 120 -3.02 6.88 -7.10
C PRO A 120 -2.23 8.17 -7.19
N ALA A 121 -2.53 9.12 -6.32
CA ALA A 121 -1.80 10.38 -6.23
C ALA A 121 -1.77 10.88 -4.79
N ARG A 122 -0.73 11.66 -4.48
CA ARG A 122 -0.60 12.37 -3.21
C ARG A 122 -0.51 13.87 -3.48
N ARG A 123 -1.05 14.67 -2.57
CA ARG A 123 -0.97 16.13 -2.66
C ARG A 123 0.27 16.62 -1.91
N VAL A 124 1.16 17.31 -2.62
CA VAL A 124 2.38 17.92 -2.08
C VAL A 124 2.31 19.42 -2.32
N GLY A 125 2.06 20.18 -1.26
CA GLY A 125 1.73 21.60 -1.36
C GLY A 125 0.48 21.82 -2.22
N ALA A 126 0.62 22.58 -3.31
CA ALA A 126 -0.47 22.86 -4.25
C ALA A 126 -0.58 21.84 -5.40
N ALA A 127 0.36 20.91 -5.54
CA ALA A 127 0.46 20.00 -6.67
C ALA A 127 0.07 18.56 -6.31
N TRP A 128 -0.46 17.83 -7.30
CA TRP A 128 -0.59 16.38 -7.26
C TRP A 128 0.66 15.73 -7.83
N VAL A 129 1.15 14.71 -7.13
CA VAL A 129 2.23 13.83 -7.56
C VAL A 129 1.73 12.39 -7.61
N VAL A 130 2.17 11.65 -8.62
CA VAL A 130 1.78 10.27 -8.90
C VAL A 130 3.02 9.39 -8.82
N PRO A 131 3.02 8.28 -8.07
CA PRO A 131 4.11 7.32 -8.11
C PRO A 131 4.35 6.84 -9.53
N ALA A 132 5.59 6.90 -10.02
CA ALA A 132 5.91 6.51 -11.40
C ALA A 132 5.51 5.06 -11.72
N ALA A 133 5.55 4.18 -10.71
CA ALA A 133 5.15 2.78 -10.81
C ALA A 133 3.66 2.56 -11.09
N ALA A 134 2.81 3.55 -10.78
CA ALA A 134 1.37 3.47 -11.05
C ALA A 134 1.00 3.78 -12.51
N VAL A 135 1.99 4.13 -13.33
CA VAL A 135 1.83 4.61 -14.72
C VAL A 135 2.65 3.75 -15.69
N ALA A 136 2.85 2.48 -15.35
CA ALA A 136 3.62 1.52 -16.14
C ALA A 136 2.77 0.86 -17.24
#